data_AF-A0AAV9F193-F1
#
_entry.id   AF-A0AAV9F193-F1
#
_cell.length_a   1.000
_cell.length_b   1.000
_cell.length_c   1.000
_cell.angle_alpha   90.00
_cell.angle_beta   90.00
_cell.angle_gamma   90.00
#
_symmetry.space_group_name_H-M   'P 1'
#
loop_
_entity.id
_entity.type
_entity.pdbx_description
1 polymer ?
#
loop_
_entity_poly.entity_id
_entity_poly.type
_entity_poly.pdbx_seq_one_letter_code
_entity_poly.pdbx_strand_id
1 'polypeptide(L)'
;MSKSIESYYQESGRAGRDNNPSVCIALYQKKDFSRVVCMLRNAKGCKRDSFKLAMAQAKKMQQYCELKTECRRQTLLDHFGEHFDRHGCRYGPSPCDNCEKLTG
;
A
#
# COMPACT_ATOMS: atom_id res chain seq x y z
N MET A 1 -3.59 -3.40 -8.52
CA MET A 1 -2.88 -2.64 -7.47
C MET A 1 -2.07 -1.49 -8.06
N SER A 2 -1.79 -0.46 -7.25
CA SER A 2 -0.93 0.67 -7.61
C SER A 2 0.51 0.24 -7.89
N LYS A 3 1.31 1.10 -8.55
CA LYS A 3 2.68 0.76 -8.99
C LYS A 3 3.71 0.84 -7.87
N SER A 4 3.41 1.55 -6.78
CA SER A 4 4.24 1.70 -5.60
C SER A 4 3.41 2.08 -4.37
N ILE A 5 4.04 2.01 -3.19
CA ILE A 5 3.46 2.47 -1.92
C ILE A 5 3.16 3.96 -1.96
N GLU A 6 4.05 4.78 -2.56
CA GLU A 6 3.88 6.22 -2.67
C GLU A 6 2.67 6.60 -3.52
N SER A 7 2.48 5.91 -4.65
CA SER A 7 1.28 6.12 -5.48
C SER A 7 0.02 5.76 -4.70
N TYR A 8 0.01 4.61 -4.02
CA TYR A 8 -1.12 4.20 -3.20
C TYR A 8 -1.43 5.22 -2.10
N TYR A 9 -0.41 5.65 -1.35
CA TYR A 9 -0.55 6.66 -0.29
C TYR A 9 -1.16 7.96 -0.81
N GLN A 10 -0.64 8.48 -1.93
CA GLN A 10 -1.13 9.71 -2.55
C GLN A 10 -2.55 9.58 -3.09
N GLU A 11 -2.89 8.43 -3.70
CA GLU A 11 -4.22 8.14 -4.24
C GLU A 11 -5.25 8.01 -3.10
N SER A 12 -4.93 7.22 -2.06
CA SER A 12 -5.81 7.02 -0.89
C SER A 12 -5.98 8.29 -0.07
N GLY A 13 -4.94 9.10 0.06
CA GLY A 13 -4.96 10.35 0.85
C GLY A 13 -5.80 11.48 0.23
N ARG A 14 -6.46 11.24 -0.90
CA ARG A 14 -7.45 12.18 -1.48
C ARG A 14 -8.81 12.07 -0.81
N ALA A 15 -9.11 10.94 -0.16
CA ALA A 15 -10.35 10.75 0.59
C ALA A 15 -10.32 11.52 1.92
N GLY A 16 -11.49 11.85 2.48
CA GLY A 16 -11.61 12.44 3.83
C GLY A 16 -11.10 13.87 4.00
N ARG A 17 -11.02 14.67 2.93
CA ARG A 17 -10.62 16.10 3.00
C ARG A 17 -11.65 17.00 3.66
N ASP A 18 -12.86 16.49 3.88
CA ASP A 18 -13.92 17.09 4.67
C ASP A 18 -13.83 16.72 6.17
N ASN A 19 -12.76 16.02 6.58
CA ASN A 19 -12.53 15.48 7.94
C ASN A 19 -13.55 14.41 8.38
N ASN A 20 -14.39 13.92 7.47
CA ASN A 20 -15.31 12.82 7.78
C ASN A 20 -14.61 11.46 7.64
N PRO A 21 -15.04 10.44 8.40
CA PRO A 21 -14.54 9.09 8.25
C PRO A 21 -14.61 8.63 6.79
N SER A 22 -13.50 8.09 6.30
CA SER A 22 -13.36 7.62 4.92
C SER A 22 -12.67 6.27 4.90
N VAL A 23 -13.06 5.42 3.95
CA VAL A 23 -12.52 4.07 3.79
C VAL A 23 -11.78 3.97 2.47
N CYS A 24 -10.56 3.43 2.52
CA CYS A 24 -9.74 3.14 1.34
C CYS A 24 -9.68 1.63 1.13
N ILE A 25 -10.17 1.16 -0.03
CA ILE A 25 -10.23 -0.28 -0.35
C ILE A 25 -9.26 -0.57 -1.50
N ALA A 26 -8.27 -1.43 -1.24
CA ALA A 26 -7.35 -1.92 -2.26
C ALA A 26 -7.75 -3.33 -2.71
N LEU A 27 -8.26 -3.45 -3.95
CA LEU A 27 -8.52 -4.76 -4.57
C LEU A 27 -7.21 -5.32 -5.15
N TYR A 28 -6.87 -6.55 -4.74
CA TYR A 28 -5.63 -7.21 -5.12
C TYR A 28 -5.84 -8.67 -5.51
N GLN A 29 -5.26 -9.06 -6.63
CA GLN A 29 -5.00 -10.46 -6.99
C GLN A 29 -3.52 -10.63 -7.38
N LYS A 30 -2.94 -11.80 -7.13
CA LYS A 30 -1.53 -12.10 -7.49
C LYS A 30 -1.18 -11.76 -8.95
N LYS A 31 -2.14 -11.99 -9.88
CA LYS A 31 -1.98 -11.67 -11.31
C LYS A 31 -1.80 -10.18 -11.62
N ASP A 32 -2.22 -9.30 -10.71
CA ASP A 32 -2.08 -7.85 -10.90
C ASP A 32 -0.60 -7.43 -10.90
N PHE A 33 0.24 -8.14 -10.15
CA PHE A 33 1.68 -7.90 -10.18
C PHE A 33 2.26 -8.16 -11.57
N SER A 34 1.90 -9.27 -12.22
CA SER A 34 2.33 -9.57 -13.59
C SER A 34 1.90 -8.48 -14.57
N ARG A 35 0.70 -7.90 -14.40
CA ARG A 35 0.21 -6.78 -15.23
C ARG A 35 1.06 -5.52 -15.03
N VAL A 36 1.39 -5.18 -13.78
CA VAL A 36 2.28 -4.04 -13.46
C VAL A 36 3.67 -4.26 -14.08
N VAL A 37 4.25 -5.45 -13.94
CA VAL A 37 5.56 -5.78 -14.54
C VAL A 37 5.54 -5.62 -16.05
N CYS A 38 4.48 -6.08 -16.73
CA CYS A 38 4.30 -5.90 -18.16
C CYS A 38 4.27 -4.41 -18.55
N MET A 39 3.51 -3.59 -17.81
CA MET A 39 3.47 -2.14 -18.04
C MET A 39 4.84 -1.48 -17.85
N LEU A 40 5.60 -1.89 -16.84
CA LEU A 40 6.95 -1.35 -16.59
C LEU A 40 7.93 -1.71 -17.71
N ARG A 41 7.86 -2.93 -18.27
CA ARG A 41 8.71 -3.36 -19.40
C ARG A 41 8.39 -2.61 -20.69
N ASN A 42 7.12 -2.30 -20.91
CA ASN A 42 6.64 -1.63 -22.11
C ASN A 42 6.71 -0.09 -22.01
N ALA A 43 7.20 0.45 -20.89
CA ALA A 43 7.36 1.89 -20.72
C ALA A 43 8.44 2.42 -21.69
N LYS A 44 8.09 3.40 -22.53
CA LYS A 44 9.03 4.05 -23.45
C LYS A 44 10.18 4.69 -22.68
N GLY A 45 11.42 4.50 -23.14
CA GLY A 45 12.61 5.11 -22.52
C GLY A 45 13.04 4.46 -21.20
N CYS A 46 12.59 3.24 -20.92
CA CYS A 46 12.98 2.51 -19.71
C CYS A 46 14.48 2.15 -19.73
N LYS A 47 15.29 2.89 -18.98
CA LYS A 47 16.69 2.52 -18.70
C LYS A 47 16.71 1.33 -17.74
N ARG A 48 17.74 0.48 -17.82
CA ARG A 48 17.87 -0.72 -16.98
C ARG A 48 17.73 -0.41 -15.49
N ASP A 49 18.32 0.70 -15.03
CA ASP A 49 18.29 1.07 -13.61
C ASP A 49 16.94 1.66 -13.18
N SER A 50 16.25 2.40 -14.05
CA SER A 50 14.89 2.88 -13.76
C SER A 50 13.89 1.73 -13.72
N PHE A 51 14.06 0.70 -14.56
CA PHE A 51 13.29 -0.53 -14.48
C PHE A 51 13.49 -1.25 -13.14
N LYS A 52 14.75 -1.41 -12.72
CA LYS A 52 15.08 -2.08 -11.45
C LYS A 52 14.44 -1.36 -10.26
N LEU A 53 14.54 -0.03 -10.22
CA LEU A 53 13.92 0.77 -9.16
C LEU A 53 12.40 0.62 -9.17
N ALA A 54 11.75 0.77 -10.34
CA ALA A 54 10.30 0.63 -10.46
C ALA A 54 9.82 -0.79 -10.07
N MET A 55 10.59 -1.82 -10.43
CA MET A 55 10.31 -3.20 -10.05
C MET A 55 10.41 -3.42 -8.54
N ALA A 56 11.41 -2.81 -7.88
CA ALA A 56 11.54 -2.87 -6.42
C ALA A 56 10.34 -2.20 -5.73
N GLN A 57 9.89 -1.06 -6.24
CA GLN A 57 8.72 -0.35 -5.72
C GLN A 57 7.41 -1.14 -5.92
N ALA A 58 7.25 -1.78 -7.08
CA ALA A 58 6.10 -2.66 -7.34
C ALA A 58 6.10 -3.88 -6.40
N LYS A 59 7.27 -4.45 -6.09
CA LYS A 59 7.40 -5.55 -5.12
C LYS A 59 6.99 -5.12 -3.71
N LYS A 60 7.40 -3.92 -3.27
CA LYS A 60 6.96 -3.38 -1.97
C LYS A 60 5.43 -3.24 -1.90
N MET A 61 4.80 -2.73 -2.96
CA MET A 61 3.34 -2.62 -3.03
C MET A 61 2.66 -4.00 -3.00
N GLN A 62 3.23 -4.99 -3.70
CA GLN A 62 2.75 -6.38 -3.63
C GLN A 62 2.81 -6.91 -2.20
N GLN A 63 3.95 -6.76 -1.52
CA GLN A 63 4.14 -7.18 -0.14
C GLN A 63 3.11 -6.52 0.80
N TYR A 64 2.84 -5.23 0.61
CA TYR A 64 1.81 -4.51 1.37
C TYR A 64 0.40 -5.07 1.15
N CYS A 65 0.05 -5.43 -0.09
CA CYS A 65 -1.24 -6.07 -0.37
C CYS A 65 -1.34 -7.48 0.23
N GLU A 66 -0.21 -8.17 0.38
CA GLU A 66 -0.12 -9.54 0.90
C GLU A 66 -0.07 -9.64 2.42
N LEU A 67 0.10 -8.52 3.15
CA LEU A 67 0.06 -8.48 4.62
C LEU A 67 -1.19 -9.17 5.16
N LYS A 68 -0.97 -10.10 6.10
CA LYS A 68 -2.04 -10.90 6.71
C LYS A 68 -2.33 -10.48 8.14
N THR A 69 -1.29 -10.12 8.87
CA THR A 69 -1.33 -9.93 10.32
C THR A 69 -0.79 -8.57 10.75
N GLU A 70 0.04 -7.95 9.92
CA GLU A 70 0.67 -6.67 10.21
C GLU A 70 -0.34 -5.53 10.05
N CYS A 71 -0.21 -4.50 10.90
CA CYS A 71 -1.05 -3.31 10.83
C CYS A 71 -0.75 -2.55 9.54
N ARG A 72 -1.75 -2.41 8.67
CA ARG A 72 -1.59 -1.69 7.39
C ARG A 72 -1.18 -0.23 7.56
N ARG A 73 -1.63 0.44 8.63
CA ARG A 73 -1.29 1.83 8.90
C ARG A 73 0.17 1.96 9.33
N GLN A 74 0.60 1.11 10.26
CA GLN A 74 1.99 1.04 10.71
C GLN A 74 2.93 0.78 9.54
N THR A 75 2.70 -0.30 8.77
CA THR A 75 3.57 -0.63 7.62
C THR A 75 3.60 0.46 6.54
N LEU A 76 2.49 1.17 6.33
CA LEU A 76 2.42 2.26 5.36
C LEU A 76 3.26 3.47 5.81
N LEU A 77 3.20 3.82 7.10
CA LEU A 77 3.93 4.95 7.68
C LEU A 77 5.42 4.64 7.87
N ASP A 78 5.76 3.41 8.27
CA ASP A 78 7.14 2.95 8.39
C ASP A 78 7.90 3.07 7.06
N HIS A 79 7.22 2.90 5.91
CA HIS A 79 7.81 3.09 4.58
C HIS A 79 8.32 4.53 4.36
N PHE A 80 7.72 5.52 5.01
CA PHE A 80 8.13 6.93 4.97
C PHE A 80 9.03 7.31 6.16
N GLY A 81 9.42 6.35 7.00
CA GLY A 81 10.21 6.61 8.21
C GLY A 81 9.39 7.19 9.37
N GLU A 82 8.06 7.12 9.29
CA GLU A 82 7.15 7.57 10.34
C GLU A 82 6.78 6.40 11.26
N HIS A 83 7.03 6.55 12.56
CA HIS A 83 6.67 5.52 13.52
C HIS A 83 5.20 5.64 13.95
N PHE A 84 4.47 4.52 13.90
CA PHE A 84 3.09 4.46 14.33
C PHE A 84 2.83 3.22 15.19
N ASP A 85 2.22 3.41 16.36
CA ASP A 85 1.89 2.32 17.26
C ASP A 85 0.65 1.55 16.78
N ARG A 86 0.84 0.26 16.50
CA ARG A 86 -0.23 -0.70 16.19
C ARG A 86 -1.38 -0.66 17.19
N HIS A 87 -1.11 -0.44 18.48
CA HIS A 87 -2.15 -0.34 19.51
C HIS A 87 -3.12 0.80 19.21
N GLY A 88 -2.61 1.95 18.75
CA GLY A 88 -3.41 3.11 18.35
C GLY A 88 -4.30 2.84 17.13
N CYS A 89 -3.87 1.98 16.18
CA CYS A 89 -4.76 1.55 15.10
C CYS A 89 -5.82 0.57 15.60
N ARG A 90 -5.46 -0.39 16.46
CA ARG A 90 -6.38 -1.44 16.93
C ARG A 90 -7.54 -0.90 17.77
N TYR A 91 -7.25 0.03 18.69
CA TYR A 91 -8.25 0.57 19.62
C TYR A 91 -8.71 1.99 19.26
N GLY A 92 -8.23 2.52 18.14
CA GLY A 92 -8.64 3.82 17.63
C GLY A 92 -10.01 3.79 16.94
N PRO A 93 -10.54 4.96 16.54
CA PRO A 93 -11.87 5.09 15.95
C PRO A 93 -11.98 4.54 14.51
N SER A 94 -10.86 4.18 13.88
CA SER A 94 -10.82 3.71 12.49
C SER A 94 -9.68 2.70 12.30
N PRO A 95 -9.84 1.47 12.79
CA PRO A 95 -8.87 0.40 12.60
C PRO A 95 -8.76 0.00 11.13
N CYS A 96 -7.62 -0.58 10.74
CA CYS A 96 -7.50 -1.25 9.44
C CYS A 96 -8.01 -2.68 9.52
N ASP A 97 -8.38 -3.26 8.36
CA ASP A 97 -8.89 -4.63 8.24
C ASP A 97 -8.01 -5.70 8.93
N ASN A 98 -6.68 -5.55 8.92
CA ASN A 98 -5.79 -6.50 9.59
C ASN A 98 -5.81 -6.37 11.12
N CYS A 99 -6.03 -5.17 11.66
CA CYS A 99 -6.20 -4.97 13.09
C CYS A 99 -7.61 -5.38 13.57
N GLU A 100 -8.62 -5.24 12.70
CA GLU A 100 -9.99 -5.70 12.98
C GLU A 100 -10.10 -7.23 13.06
N LYS A 101 -9.35 -7.99 12.25
CA LYS A 101 -9.42 -9.46 12.26
C LYS A 101 -8.92 -10.13 13.55
N LEU A 102 -8.21 -9.41 14.40
CA LEU A 102 -7.56 -9.95 15.60
C LEU A 102 -8.41 -9.84 16.87
N THR A 103 -9.67 -9.44 16.72
CA THR A 103 -10.67 -9.44 17.79
C THR A 103 -11.54 -10.70 17.81
N GLY A 104 -11.23 -11.71 16.97
CA GLY A 104 -11.86 -13.03 16.95
C GLY A 104 -11.05 -14.10 17.65
#